data_AF-A0AAV2HCR4-F1
#
_entry.id   AF-A0AAV2HCR4-F1
#
_cell.length_a   1.000
_cell.length_b   1.000
_cell.length_c   1.000
_cell.angle_alpha   90.00
_cell.angle_beta   90.00
_cell.angle_gamma   90.00
#
_symmetry.space_group_name_H-M   'P 1'
#
loop_
_entity.id
_entity.type
_entity.pdbx_description
1 polymer ?
#
loop_
_entity_poly.entity_id
_entity_poly.type
_entity_poly.pdbx_seq_one_letter_code
_entity_poly.pdbx_strand_id
1 'polypeptide(L)'
;VTADAWHYQTEESIWGIPIAGSYDVYGGGGYIANLDINLMATIVKEMKQHSWIDRHTRAVFIEFTLYCPGINHFVNVLLLAEFIDTGGMVPFVSVYPFTIHHPSGALGTYYQICEIMGIGKTAIGIVYVIFVLWKKRCAALKEFWFVLDLIAVIVAVFTVIIFW
;
A
#
# COMPACT_ATOMS: atom_id res chain seq x y z
N VAL A 1 -2.31 27.19 -12.86
CA VAL A 1 -1.70 26.34 -11.81
C VAL A 1 -2.52 25.07 -11.58
N THR A 2 -3.83 25.11 -11.83
CA THR A 2 -4.82 24.06 -11.53
C THR A 2 -5.34 23.31 -12.76
N ALA A 3 -4.72 23.46 -13.94
CA ALA A 3 -5.29 22.92 -15.20
C ALA A 3 -5.59 21.42 -15.11
N ASP A 4 -4.66 20.64 -14.54
CA ASP A 4 -4.79 19.19 -14.38
C ASP A 4 -5.90 18.78 -13.40
N ALA A 5 -6.33 19.68 -12.51
CA ALA A 5 -7.40 19.44 -11.55
C ALA A 5 -8.79 19.41 -12.21
N TRP A 6 -8.93 19.91 -13.43
CA TRP A 6 -10.21 19.95 -14.17
C TRP A 6 -10.29 18.87 -15.25
N HIS A 7 -9.22 18.10 -15.44
CA HIS A 7 -9.17 16.99 -16.38
C HIS A 7 -9.17 15.66 -15.63
N TYR A 8 -10.05 14.76 -16.06
CA TYR A 8 -10.12 13.42 -15.49
C TYR A 8 -8.87 12.63 -15.86
N GLN A 9 -8.25 12.01 -14.87
CA GLN A 9 -7.09 11.14 -15.03
C GLN A 9 -7.52 9.69 -14.76
N THR A 10 -7.14 8.79 -15.66
CA THR A 10 -7.46 7.36 -15.54
C THR A 10 -6.55 6.71 -14.50
N GLU A 11 -7.05 5.65 -13.85
CA GLU A 11 -6.29 4.82 -12.90
C GLU A 11 -4.92 4.42 -13.45
N GLU A 12 -4.85 3.99 -14.70
CA GLU A 12 -3.62 3.54 -15.35
C GLU A 12 -2.61 4.69 -15.55
N SER A 13 -3.08 5.91 -15.83
CA SER A 13 -2.19 7.07 -16.04
C SER A 13 -1.49 7.56 -14.77
N ILE A 14 -2.12 7.35 -13.62
CA ILE A 14 -1.65 7.83 -12.31
C ILE A 14 -1.24 6.70 -11.37
N TRP A 15 -1.26 5.45 -11.86
CA TRP A 15 -1.01 4.26 -11.06
C TRP A 15 -1.93 4.16 -9.84
N GLY A 16 -3.16 4.65 -10.01
CA GLY A 16 -4.17 4.68 -8.97
C GLY A 16 -4.74 3.30 -8.72
N ILE A 17 -4.89 2.95 -7.45
CA ILE A 17 -5.54 1.71 -7.00
C ILE A 17 -6.88 2.04 -6.34
N PRO A 18 -7.88 1.14 -6.41
CA PRO A 18 -9.15 1.36 -5.76
C PRO A 18 -9.00 1.38 -4.23
N ILE A 19 -9.67 2.33 -3.58
CA ILE A 19 -9.63 2.53 -2.13
C ILE A 19 -11.02 2.24 -1.56
N ALA A 20 -11.09 1.31 -0.61
CA ALA A 20 -12.30 1.04 0.14
C ALA A 20 -12.47 2.09 1.25
N GLY A 21 -13.54 2.89 1.15
CA GLY A 21 -13.99 3.80 2.19
C GLY A 21 -14.90 3.11 3.21
N SER A 22 -15.58 3.92 4.05
CA SER A 22 -16.55 3.38 5.01
C SER A 22 -17.90 3.09 4.36
N TYR A 23 -18.25 3.80 3.29
CA TYR A 23 -19.53 3.69 2.61
C TYR A 23 -19.43 2.92 1.29
N ASP A 24 -18.40 3.17 0.48
CA ASP A 24 -18.24 2.51 -0.83
C ASP A 24 -16.76 2.29 -1.20
N VAL A 25 -16.52 1.59 -2.30
CA VAL A 25 -15.20 1.44 -2.92
C VAL A 25 -15.07 2.42 -4.08
N TYR A 26 -14.05 3.25 -4.03
CA TYR A 26 -13.77 4.24 -5.05
C TYR A 26 -12.64 3.74 -5.94
N GLY A 27 -12.77 3.99 -7.25
CA GLY A 27 -11.70 3.74 -8.20
C GLY A 27 -10.46 4.59 -7.90
N GLY A 28 -9.33 4.21 -8.48
CA GLY A 28 -8.07 4.95 -8.34
C GLY A 28 -7.96 6.18 -9.24
N GLY A 29 -8.94 6.42 -10.12
CA GLY A 29 -8.99 7.52 -11.09
C GLY A 29 -9.71 8.75 -10.54
N GLY A 30 -9.51 9.90 -11.15
CA GLY A 30 -10.23 11.10 -10.72
C GLY A 30 -9.65 12.42 -11.21
N TYR A 31 -10.10 13.48 -10.57
CA TYR A 31 -9.62 14.85 -10.74
C TYR A 31 -8.60 15.13 -9.64
N ILE A 32 -7.40 15.62 -10.00
CA ILE A 32 -6.28 15.72 -9.05
C ILE A 32 -5.71 17.13 -9.04
N ALA A 33 -5.66 17.72 -7.85
CA ALA A 33 -5.00 19.00 -7.62
C ALA A 33 -3.75 18.81 -6.75
N ASN A 34 -2.57 19.05 -7.33
CA ASN A 34 -1.32 19.03 -6.58
C ASN A 34 -1.18 20.31 -5.74
N LEU A 35 -1.16 20.14 -4.42
CA LEU A 35 -1.05 21.25 -3.48
C LEU A 35 0.42 21.54 -3.17
N ASP A 36 0.99 22.57 -3.80
CA ASP A 36 2.30 23.08 -3.42
C ASP A 36 2.22 23.85 -2.09
N ILE A 37 3.21 23.67 -1.21
CA ILE A 37 3.25 24.26 0.14
C ILE A 37 3.10 25.79 0.10
N ASN A 38 3.63 26.47 -0.92
CA ASN A 38 3.59 27.92 -1.02
C ASN A 38 2.30 28.44 -1.69
N LEU A 39 1.65 27.62 -2.52
CA LEU A 39 0.49 28.01 -3.32
C LEU A 39 -0.83 27.39 -2.83
N MET A 40 -0.79 26.52 -1.82
CA MET A 40 -1.94 25.76 -1.33
C MET A 40 -3.15 26.64 -1.05
N ALA A 41 -2.99 27.76 -0.35
CA ALA A 41 -4.09 28.67 -0.03
C ALA A 41 -4.74 29.27 -1.29
N THR A 42 -3.93 29.62 -2.30
CA THR A 42 -4.40 30.16 -3.57
C THR A 42 -5.13 29.10 -4.39
N ILE A 43 -4.56 27.90 -4.48
CA ILE A 43 -5.15 26.76 -5.21
C ILE A 43 -6.50 26.38 -4.59
N VAL A 44 -6.55 26.19 -3.27
CA VAL A 44 -7.80 25.84 -2.56
C VAL A 44 -8.86 26.94 -2.73
N LYS A 45 -8.45 28.22 -2.69
CA LYS A 45 -9.37 29.34 -2.92
C LYS A 45 -9.96 29.30 -4.34
N GLU A 46 -9.13 29.06 -5.35
CA GLU A 46 -9.56 28.96 -6.75
C GLU A 46 -10.52 27.79 -6.95
N MET A 47 -10.18 26.61 -6.42
CA MET A 47 -11.02 25.40 -6.49
C MET A 47 -12.37 25.62 -5.80
N LYS A 48 -12.38 26.29 -4.65
CA LYS A 48 -13.61 26.66 -3.95
C LYS A 48 -14.47 27.65 -4.76
N GLN A 49 -13.85 28.67 -5.36
CA GLN A 49 -14.57 29.66 -6.18
C GLN A 49 -15.27 29.03 -7.39
N HIS A 50 -14.68 27.99 -7.97
CA HIS A 50 -15.21 27.29 -9.14
C HIS A 50 -15.98 26.02 -8.79
N SER A 51 -16.32 25.79 -7.52
CA SER A 51 -17.10 24.64 -7.05
C SER A 51 -16.51 23.29 -7.49
N TRP A 52 -15.19 23.12 -7.33
CA TRP A 52 -14.52 21.86 -7.65
C TRP A 52 -15.10 20.66 -6.87
N ILE A 53 -15.56 20.91 -5.65
CA ILE A 53 -16.42 20.00 -4.89
C ILE A 53 -17.85 20.49 -5.05
N ASP A 54 -18.70 19.64 -5.63
CA ASP A 54 -20.10 19.91 -5.91
C ASP A 54 -21.02 18.80 -5.36
N ARG A 55 -22.32 18.88 -5.66
CA ARG A 55 -23.30 17.88 -5.20
C ARG A 55 -23.10 16.49 -5.80
N HIS A 56 -22.33 16.38 -6.88
CA HIS A 56 -22.07 15.13 -7.61
C HIS A 56 -20.77 14.47 -7.16
N THR A 57 -19.96 15.18 -6.38
CA THR A 57 -18.75 14.66 -5.76
C THR A 57 -19.12 13.58 -4.75
N ARG A 58 -18.51 12.39 -4.86
CA ARG A 58 -18.77 11.23 -3.98
C ARG A 58 -17.69 11.00 -2.94
N ALA A 59 -16.45 11.28 -3.29
CA ALA A 59 -15.31 11.13 -2.42
C ALA A 59 -14.29 12.22 -2.73
N VAL A 60 -13.68 12.76 -1.68
CA VAL A 60 -12.52 13.64 -1.80
C VAL A 60 -11.39 13.03 -0.98
N PHE A 61 -10.28 12.77 -1.65
CA PHE A 61 -9.06 12.24 -1.05
C PHE A 61 -8.06 13.37 -0.85
N ILE A 62 -7.46 13.43 0.33
CA ILE A 62 -6.30 14.27 0.63
C ILE A 62 -5.21 13.32 1.11
N GLU A 63 -4.20 13.15 0.26
CA GLU A 63 -3.06 12.28 0.53
C GLU A 63 -1.78 13.10 0.70
N PHE A 64 -1.03 12.83 1.75
CA PHE A 64 0.30 13.39 1.95
C PHE A 64 1.17 12.45 2.79
N THR A 65 2.49 12.56 2.60
CA THR A 65 3.46 11.79 3.39
C THR A 65 4.24 12.73 4.31
N LEU A 66 4.33 12.36 5.59
CA LEU A 66 5.10 13.06 6.60
C LEU A 66 6.37 12.26 6.94
N TYR A 67 7.48 12.93 7.16
CA TYR A 67 8.68 12.32 7.74
C TYR A 67 8.77 12.67 9.23
N CYS A 68 8.91 11.66 10.08
CA CYS A 68 9.03 11.78 11.54
C CYS A 68 10.49 11.52 11.97
N PRO A 69 11.32 12.57 12.19
CA PRO A 69 12.74 12.41 12.44
C PRO A 69 13.05 11.67 13.75
N GLY A 70 12.19 11.80 14.76
CA GLY A 70 12.42 11.18 16.08
C GLY A 70 12.50 9.65 16.06
N ILE A 71 11.84 9.01 15.08
CA ILE A 71 11.83 7.56 14.91
C ILE A 71 12.34 7.13 13.52
N ASN A 72 12.76 8.07 12.66
CA ASN A 72 13.19 7.81 11.28
C ASN A 72 12.15 7.01 10.45
N HIS A 73 10.87 7.37 10.57
CA HIS A 73 9.78 6.74 9.80
C HIS A 73 9.10 7.77 8.91
N PHE A 74 8.59 7.31 7.78
CA PHE A 74 7.62 8.04 6.98
C PHE A 74 6.22 7.58 7.39
N VAL A 75 5.25 8.47 7.25
CA VAL A 75 3.84 8.20 7.54
C VAL A 75 3.03 8.71 6.37
N ASN A 76 2.41 7.79 5.63
CA ASN A 76 1.41 8.14 4.64
C ASN A 76 0.08 8.39 5.37
N VAL A 77 -0.52 9.55 5.10
CA VAL A 77 -1.81 9.95 5.66
C VAL A 77 -2.79 10.13 4.51
N LEU A 78 -3.88 9.37 4.56
CA LEU A 78 -5.01 9.49 3.66
C LEU A 78 -6.23 9.96 4.43
N LEU A 79 -6.71 11.15 4.10
CA LEU A 79 -7.99 11.67 4.59
C LEU A 79 -9.00 11.55 3.45
N LEU A 80 -10.09 10.84 3.71
CA LEU A 80 -11.18 10.64 2.77
C LEU A 80 -12.44 11.28 3.35
N ALA A 81 -13.09 12.14 2.57
CA ALA A 81 -14.43 12.64 2.85
C ALA A 81 -15.41 12.03 1.85
N GLU A 82 -16.28 11.12 2.33
CA GLU A 82 -17.33 10.47 1.53
C GLU A 82 -18.62 11.29 1.62
N PHE A 83 -19.22 11.62 0.48
CA PHE A 83 -20.46 12.40 0.40
C PHE A 83 -21.63 11.48 0.05
N ILE A 84 -22.56 11.33 0.99
CA ILE A 84 -23.74 10.46 0.85
C ILE A 84 -24.82 11.19 0.05
N ASP A 85 -25.59 10.45 -0.73
CA ASP A 85 -26.75 10.93 -1.50
C ASP A 85 -27.78 11.73 -0.67
N THR A 86 -27.87 11.46 0.62
CA THR A 86 -28.78 12.15 1.54
C THR A 86 -28.27 13.53 2.00
N GLY A 87 -27.09 13.97 1.54
CA GLY A 87 -26.52 15.28 1.83
C GLY A 87 -25.62 15.34 3.08
N GLY A 88 -25.10 14.19 3.53
CA GLY A 88 -24.14 14.10 4.64
C GLY A 88 -22.70 13.87 4.16
N MET A 89 -21.73 14.07 5.06
CA MET A 89 -20.31 13.72 4.82
C MET A 89 -19.82 12.77 5.92
N VAL A 90 -19.18 11.68 5.51
CA VAL A 90 -18.56 10.67 6.39
C VAL A 90 -17.04 10.77 6.22
N PRO A 91 -16.29 11.10 7.29
CA PRO A 91 -14.84 11.12 7.23
C PRO A 91 -14.27 9.72 7.46
N PHE A 92 -13.25 9.38 6.69
CA PHE A 92 -12.40 8.21 6.88
C PHE A 92 -10.93 8.65 6.92
N VAL A 93 -10.17 8.06 7.83
CA VAL A 93 -8.75 8.39 8.02
C VAL A 93 -7.95 7.11 8.05
N SER A 94 -6.96 7.03 7.18
CA SER A 94 -5.96 5.96 7.18
C SER A 94 -4.58 6.56 7.42
N VAL A 95 -3.85 5.98 8.37
CA VAL A 95 -2.49 6.40 8.73
C VAL A 95 -1.60 5.17 8.65
N TYR A 96 -0.69 5.15 7.69
CA TYR A 96 0.20 4.03 7.45
C TYR A 96 1.66 4.44 7.65
N PRO A 97 2.30 4.07 8.78
CA PRO A 97 3.73 4.27 8.97
C PRO A 97 4.53 3.25 8.16
N PHE A 98 5.60 3.70 7.51
CA PHE A 98 6.51 2.85 6.76
C PHE A 98 7.96 3.34 6.88
N THR A 99 8.90 2.41 6.72
CA THR A 99 10.34 2.69 6.74
C THR A 99 10.93 2.41 5.37
N ILE A 100 11.64 3.40 4.81
CA ILE A 100 12.41 3.22 3.57
C ILE A 100 13.80 2.64 3.87
N HIS A 101 14.33 2.92 5.06
CA HIS A 101 15.66 2.48 5.49
C HIS A 101 15.54 1.55 6.68
N HIS A 102 16.34 0.48 6.69
CA HIS A 102 16.48 -0.34 7.88
C HIS A 102 16.91 0.53 9.07
N PRO A 103 16.42 0.23 10.29
CA PRO A 103 16.84 0.94 11.48
C PRO A 103 18.37 0.95 11.58
N SER A 104 18.99 2.09 11.89
CA SER A 104 20.43 2.15 12.10
C SER A 104 20.82 1.54 13.47
N GLY A 105 22.06 1.05 13.56
CA GLY A 105 22.60 0.48 14.80
C GLY A 105 22.29 -1.01 15.00
N ALA A 106 22.30 -1.45 16.27
CA ALA A 106 22.27 -2.88 16.63
C ALA A 106 20.99 -3.60 16.17
N LEU A 107 19.84 -2.90 16.19
CA LEU A 107 18.57 -3.46 15.72
C LEU A 107 18.60 -3.73 14.21
N GLY A 108 19.16 -2.83 13.41
CA GLY A 108 19.31 -3.04 11.97
C GLY A 108 20.15 -4.25 11.62
N THR A 109 21.33 -4.37 12.25
CA THR A 109 22.20 -5.54 12.06
C THR A 109 21.51 -6.84 12.49
N TYR A 110 20.74 -6.81 13.59
CA TYR A 110 19.95 -7.96 14.02
C TYR A 110 18.90 -8.36 12.96
N TYR A 111 18.13 -7.40 12.44
CA TYR A 111 17.16 -7.66 11.38
C TYR A 111 17.81 -8.27 10.13
N GLN A 112 18.96 -7.74 9.70
CA GLN A 112 19.71 -8.27 8.55
C GLN A 112 20.18 -9.72 8.77
N ILE A 113 20.67 -10.05 9.98
CA ILE A 113 21.07 -11.43 10.30
C ILE A 113 19.86 -12.36 10.25
N CYS A 114 18.72 -11.95 10.82
CA CYS A 114 17.49 -12.73 10.78
C CYS A 114 16.99 -12.96 9.35
N GLU A 115 17.11 -11.95 8.49
CA GLU A 115 16.73 -12.03 7.08
C GLU A 115 17.62 -13.01 6.30
N ILE A 116 18.94 -12.93 6.45
CA ILE A 116 19.89 -13.88 5.83
C ILE A 116 19.61 -15.31 6.30
N MET A 117 19.35 -15.49 7.60
CA MET A 117 18.96 -16.79 8.14
C MET A 117 17.63 -17.28 7.56
N GLY A 118 16.66 -16.39 7.38
CA GLY A 118 15.37 -16.68 6.76
C GLY A 118 15.53 -17.16 5.32
N ILE A 119 16.29 -16.44 4.49
CA ILE A 119 16.61 -16.81 3.10
C ILE A 119 17.27 -18.18 3.06
N GLY A 120 18.23 -18.45 3.96
CA GLY A 120 18.88 -19.75 4.09
C GLY A 120 17.89 -20.88 4.38
N LYS A 121 16.96 -20.68 5.33
CA LYS A 121 15.91 -21.67 5.63
C LYS A 121 14.97 -21.90 4.45
N THR A 122 14.58 -20.85 3.74
CA THR A 122 13.75 -20.94 2.53
C THR A 122 14.45 -21.76 1.45
N ALA A 123 15.75 -21.52 1.20
CA ALA A 123 16.52 -22.28 0.21
C ALA A 123 16.61 -23.78 0.56
N ILE A 124 16.87 -24.11 1.83
CA ILE A 124 16.88 -25.51 2.30
C ILE A 124 15.50 -26.16 2.12
N GLY A 125 14.42 -25.43 2.45
CA GLY A 125 13.05 -25.90 2.27
C GLY A 125 12.70 -26.20 0.81
N ILE A 126 13.13 -25.34 -0.13
CA ILE A 126 12.94 -25.56 -1.58
C ILE A 126 13.64 -26.85 -2.02
N VAL A 127 14.92 -27.04 -1.65
CA VAL A 127 15.68 -28.25 -2.00
C VAL A 127 15.01 -29.50 -1.43
N TYR A 128 14.54 -29.44 -0.18
CA TYR A 128 13.81 -30.53 0.46
C TYR A 128 12.52 -30.88 -0.30
N VAL A 129 11.70 -29.88 -0.63
CA VAL A 129 10.44 -30.08 -1.39
C VAL A 129 10.72 -30.72 -2.75
N ILE A 130 11.72 -30.23 -3.49
CA ILE A 130 12.12 -30.79 -4.79
C ILE A 130 12.55 -32.26 -4.65
N PHE A 131 13.40 -32.56 -3.66
CA PHE A 131 13.88 -33.91 -3.42
C PHE A 131 12.74 -34.88 -3.09
N VAL A 132 11.80 -34.47 -2.23
CA VAL A 132 10.65 -35.29 -1.85
C VAL A 132 9.71 -35.50 -3.06
N LEU A 133 9.47 -34.47 -3.87
CA LEU A 133 8.69 -34.60 -5.10
C LEU A 133 9.35 -35.53 -6.12
N TRP A 134 10.67 -35.53 -6.23
CA TRP A 134 11.38 -36.46 -7.12
C TRP A 134 11.24 -37.91 -6.67
N LYS A 135 11.31 -38.16 -5.36
CA LYS A 135 11.25 -39.52 -4.79
C LYS A 135 9.83 -40.08 -4.71
N LYS A 136 8.87 -39.30 -4.22
CA LYS A 136 7.49 -39.73 -3.94
C LYS A 136 6.46 -39.25 -4.98
N ARG A 137 6.83 -38.35 -5.92
CA ARG A 137 5.93 -37.77 -6.94
C ARG A 137 4.62 -37.27 -6.34
N CYS A 138 3.49 -37.51 -7.01
CA CYS A 138 2.17 -37.08 -6.58
C CYS A 138 1.65 -37.81 -5.32
N ALA A 139 2.31 -38.88 -4.86
CA ALA A 139 1.95 -39.52 -3.60
C ALA A 139 2.35 -38.63 -2.39
N ALA A 140 3.34 -37.75 -2.55
CA ALA A 140 3.73 -36.79 -1.52
C ALA A 140 2.59 -35.82 -1.17
N LEU A 141 1.78 -35.42 -2.15
CA LEU A 141 0.66 -34.48 -1.95
C LEU A 141 -0.51 -35.08 -1.15
N LYS A 142 -0.50 -36.40 -0.91
CA LYS A 142 -1.47 -37.06 -0.02
C LYS A 142 -1.04 -37.01 1.45
N GLU A 143 0.24 -36.72 1.72
CA GLU A 143 0.75 -36.58 3.08
C GLU A 143 0.45 -35.18 3.59
N PHE A 144 -0.41 -35.07 4.60
CA PHE A 144 -0.81 -33.80 5.21
C PHE A 144 0.39 -32.92 5.62
N TRP A 145 1.41 -33.53 6.23
CA TRP A 145 2.63 -32.84 6.66
C TRP A 145 3.41 -32.23 5.50
N PHE A 146 3.53 -32.95 4.38
CA PHE A 146 4.21 -32.44 3.21
C PHE A 146 3.47 -31.27 2.57
N VAL A 147 2.12 -31.30 2.57
CA VAL A 147 1.32 -30.17 2.07
C VAL A 147 1.52 -28.93 2.95
N LEU A 148 1.60 -29.09 4.28
CA LEU A 148 1.88 -27.99 5.20
C LEU A 148 3.27 -27.39 4.97
N ASP A 149 4.29 -28.25 4.81
CA ASP A 149 5.66 -27.81 4.50
C ASP A 149 5.73 -27.08 3.14
N LEU A 150 5.01 -27.58 2.13
CA LEU A 150 4.92 -26.97 0.81
C LEU A 150 4.29 -25.57 0.87
N ILE A 151 3.18 -25.41 1.60
CA ILE A 151 2.54 -24.11 1.80
C ILE A 151 3.49 -23.15 2.53
N ALA A 152 4.18 -23.62 3.57
CA ALA A 152 5.14 -22.80 4.31
C ALA A 152 6.29 -22.31 3.41
N VAL A 153 6.84 -23.16 2.55
CA VAL A 153 7.88 -22.78 1.58
C VAL A 153 7.34 -21.78 0.56
N ILE A 154 6.12 -21.97 0.04
CA ILE A 154 5.50 -21.04 -0.91
C ILE A 154 5.35 -19.65 -0.27
N VAL A 155 4.79 -19.58 0.95
CA VAL A 155 4.65 -18.33 1.69
C VAL A 155 6.02 -17.67 1.91
N ALA A 156 7.02 -18.45 2.31
CA ALA A 156 8.38 -17.93 2.53
C ALA A 156 9.00 -17.37 1.23
N VAL A 157 8.80 -18.02 0.09
CA VAL A 157 9.25 -17.50 -1.22
C VAL A 157 8.57 -16.19 -1.56
N PHE A 158 7.24 -16.09 -1.38
CA PHE A 158 6.51 -14.84 -1.60
C PHE A 158 7.05 -13.71 -0.71
N THR A 159 7.34 -13.99 0.56
CA THR A 159 7.92 -12.97 1.44
C THR A 159 9.28 -12.49 0.94
N VAL A 160 10.17 -13.40 0.53
CA VAL A 160 11.50 -13.00 0.01
C VAL A 160 11.35 -12.12 -1.23
N ILE A 161 10.43 -12.43 -2.15
CA ILE A 161 10.20 -11.65 -3.38
C ILE A 161 9.59 -10.27 -3.10
N ILE A 162 8.74 -10.13 -2.09
CA ILE A 162 8.10 -8.85 -1.77
C ILE A 162 9.06 -7.89 -1.07
N PHE A 163 9.97 -8.43 -0.24
CA PHE A 163 10.88 -7.63 0.57
C PHE A 163 12.26 -7.36 -0.09
N TRP A 164 12.56 -7.97 -1.24
CA TRP A 164 13.77 -7.75 -2.06
C TRP A 164 13.43 -7.29 -3.47
#